data_AF-A0A3L7QHP6-F1
#
_entry.id   AF-A0A3L7QHP6-F1
#
_cell.length_a   1.000
_cell.length_b   1.000
_cell.length_c   1.000
_cell.angle_alpha   90.00
_cell.angle_beta   90.00
_cell.angle_gamma   90.00
#
_symmetry.space_group_name_H-M   'P 1'
#
loop_
_entity.id
_entity.type
_entity.pdbx_description
1 polymer ?
#
loop_
_entity_poly.entity_id
_entity_poly.type
_entity_poly.pdbx_seq_one_letter_code
_entity_poly.pdbx_strand_id
1 'polypeptide(L)'
;MALWTEQDQQKFDEIVTQLQYWTSQPCLACKSPLLAEDVLYSNALGLKTSPQCLPCLAKGLERNQTELKTTLLQHIRRRPCLCKAFELSAGALPTVLDCNFTPTENLPLSSSNSALIPDLIWDAGDLGCGDLVLLLRSKLRAMLPGELLELTALDPGAPEDIPAWCNMTGNRLVFQQHPLYFIRNKD
;
A
#
# COMPACT_ATOMS: atom_id res chain seq x y z
N MET A 1 5.29 -16.11 -14.55
CA MET A 1 4.33 -15.16 -15.13
C MET A 1 3.14 -15.11 -14.19
N ALA A 2 2.99 -14.05 -13.37
CA ALA A 2 1.75 -13.85 -12.64
C ALA A 2 0.63 -13.69 -13.67
N LEU A 3 -0.42 -14.52 -13.58
CA LEU A 3 -1.54 -14.49 -14.51
C LEU A 3 -2.29 -13.18 -14.27
N TRP A 4 -2.32 -12.31 -15.28
CA TRP A 4 -3.15 -11.11 -15.27
C TRP A 4 -4.62 -11.51 -15.11
N THR A 5 -5.23 -11.13 -14.00
CA THR A 5 -6.61 -11.50 -13.68
C THR A 5 -7.60 -10.41 -14.12
N GLU A 6 -8.90 -10.76 -14.13
CA GLU A 6 -9.97 -9.77 -14.31
C GLU A 6 -9.95 -8.70 -13.21
N GLN A 7 -9.59 -9.09 -11.99
CA GLN A 7 -9.42 -8.16 -10.86
C GLN A 7 -8.24 -7.20 -11.09
N ASP A 8 -7.14 -7.66 -11.70
CA ASP A 8 -6.01 -6.80 -12.07
C ASP A 8 -6.41 -5.77 -13.13
N GLN A 9 -7.23 -6.19 -14.11
CA GLN A 9 -7.76 -5.31 -15.15
C GLN A 9 -8.64 -4.20 -14.54
N GLN A 10 -9.59 -4.57 -13.69
CA GLN A 10 -10.48 -3.61 -13.04
C GLN A 10 -9.70 -2.57 -12.20
N LYS A 11 -8.73 -3.04 -11.40
CA LYS A 11 -7.88 -2.16 -10.59
C LYS A 11 -7.03 -1.23 -11.46
N PHE A 12 -6.49 -1.75 -12.57
CA PHE A 12 -5.72 -0.95 -13.51
C PHE A 12 -6.57 0.19 -14.12
N ASP A 13 -7.80 -0.10 -14.55
CA ASP A 13 -8.68 0.91 -15.13
C ASP A 13 -9.09 1.99 -14.10
N GLU A 14 -9.28 1.61 -12.83
CA GLU A 14 -9.49 2.56 -11.72
C GLU A 14 -8.28 3.50 -11.54
N ILE A 15 -7.07 2.93 -11.51
CA ILE A 15 -5.83 3.71 -11.36
C ILE A 15 -5.64 4.67 -12.54
N VAL A 16 -5.87 4.22 -13.78
CA VAL A 16 -5.76 5.08 -14.98
C VAL A 16 -6.74 6.25 -14.90
N THR A 17 -7.97 6.00 -14.48
CA THR A 17 -8.98 7.05 -14.28
C THR A 17 -8.51 8.08 -13.24
N GLN A 18 -7.94 7.62 -12.13
CA GLN A 18 -7.38 8.49 -11.09
C GLN A 18 -6.20 9.31 -11.60
N LEU A 19 -5.29 8.71 -12.39
CA LEU A 19 -4.16 9.41 -12.99
C LEU A 19 -4.63 10.54 -13.90
N GLN A 20 -5.61 10.29 -14.76
CA GLN A 20 -6.18 11.30 -15.67
C GLN A 20 -6.85 12.45 -14.91
N TYR A 21 -7.58 12.15 -13.85
CA TYR A 21 -8.27 13.17 -13.06
C TYR A 21 -7.29 14.01 -12.22
N TRP A 22 -6.46 13.36 -11.39
CA TRP A 22 -5.69 14.04 -10.36
C TRP A 22 -4.43 14.76 -10.85
N THR A 23 -3.89 14.37 -12.00
CA THR A 23 -2.73 15.09 -12.59
C THR A 23 -3.07 16.52 -13.02
N SER A 24 -4.36 16.84 -13.20
CA SER A 24 -4.84 18.20 -13.45
C SER A 24 -5.13 19.00 -12.17
N GLN A 25 -5.04 18.35 -11.00
CA GLN A 25 -5.44 18.92 -9.71
C GLN A 25 -4.21 19.21 -8.83
N PRO A 26 -4.27 20.20 -7.94
CA PRO A 26 -3.19 20.48 -7.03
C PRO A 26 -3.16 19.49 -5.85
N CYS A 27 -1.98 19.28 -5.29
CA CYS A 27 -1.80 18.54 -4.03
C CYS A 27 -2.70 19.14 -2.95
N LEU A 28 -3.47 18.29 -2.26
CA LEU A 28 -4.44 18.79 -1.27
C LEU A 28 -3.78 19.50 -0.09
N ALA A 29 -2.55 19.12 0.26
CA ALA A 29 -1.80 19.65 1.39
C ALA A 29 -1.04 20.95 1.08
N CYS A 30 -0.23 20.99 0.01
CA CYS A 30 0.64 22.15 -0.29
C CYS A 30 0.25 22.94 -1.54
N LYS A 31 -0.78 22.51 -2.27
CA LYS A 31 -1.27 23.11 -3.51
C LYS A 31 -0.30 23.09 -4.71
N SER A 32 0.83 22.39 -4.61
CA SER A 32 1.73 22.17 -5.76
C SER A 32 1.06 21.31 -6.83
N PRO A 33 1.46 21.39 -8.12
CA PRO A 33 1.01 20.43 -9.12
C PRO A 33 1.38 18.99 -8.71
N LEU A 34 0.49 18.04 -8.98
CA LEU A 34 0.73 16.61 -8.76
C LEU A 34 1.30 15.98 -10.03
N LEU A 35 2.39 15.24 -9.88
CA LEU A 35 2.88 14.36 -10.94
C LEU A 35 2.07 13.06 -10.95
N ALA A 36 2.06 12.36 -12.07
CA ALA A 36 1.41 11.05 -12.16
C ALA A 36 2.03 10.03 -11.16
N GLU A 37 3.34 10.12 -10.90
CA GLU A 37 3.99 9.33 -9.85
C GLU A 37 3.45 9.63 -8.44
N ASP A 38 3.10 10.88 -8.13
CA ASP A 38 2.53 11.26 -6.83
C ASP A 38 1.14 10.64 -6.60
N VAL A 39 0.35 10.56 -7.68
CA VAL A 39 -0.97 9.92 -7.65
C VAL A 39 -0.83 8.41 -7.42
N LEU A 40 0.15 7.76 -8.06
CA LEU A 40 0.45 6.34 -7.84
C LEU A 40 0.95 6.06 -6.41
N TYR A 41 1.82 6.90 -5.87
CA TYR A 41 2.29 6.80 -4.49
C TYR A 41 1.14 6.96 -3.50
N SER A 42 0.24 7.91 -3.77
CA SER A 42 -0.97 8.09 -2.98
C SER A 42 -1.88 6.86 -3.05
N ASN A 43 -2.09 6.29 -4.23
CA ASN A 43 -2.90 5.09 -4.39
C ASN A 43 -2.33 3.90 -3.60
N ALA A 44 -1.02 3.66 -3.70
CA ALA A 44 -0.30 2.62 -2.95
C ALA A 44 -0.42 2.77 -1.41
N LEU A 45 -0.63 3.98 -0.91
CA LEU A 45 -0.83 4.26 0.52
C LEU A 45 -2.31 4.27 0.95
N GLY A 46 -3.25 3.99 0.04
CA GLY A 46 -4.68 4.09 0.32
C GLY A 46 -5.17 5.54 0.44
N LEU A 47 -4.60 6.46 -0.34
CA LEU A 47 -4.99 7.87 -0.45
C LEU A 47 -5.73 8.17 -1.77
N LYS A 48 -6.57 7.23 -2.22
CA LYS A 48 -7.29 7.28 -3.52
C LYS A 48 -8.09 8.58 -3.78
N THR A 49 -8.74 9.10 -2.74
CA THR A 49 -9.61 10.29 -2.82
C THR A 49 -8.92 11.57 -2.36
N SER A 50 -7.68 11.49 -1.89
CA SER A 50 -6.96 12.61 -1.33
C SER A 50 -5.45 12.56 -1.61
N PRO A 51 -5.04 12.50 -2.90
CA PRO A 51 -3.64 12.36 -3.23
C PRO A 51 -2.82 13.56 -2.78
N GLN A 52 -1.58 13.26 -2.44
CA GLN A 52 -0.60 14.25 -2.00
C GLN A 52 0.70 14.03 -2.76
N CYS A 53 1.46 15.10 -2.94
CA CYS A 53 2.80 14.98 -3.51
C CYS A 53 3.72 14.23 -2.55
N LEU A 54 4.75 13.57 -3.09
CA LEU A 54 5.72 12.79 -2.32
C LEU A 54 6.33 13.57 -1.13
N PRO A 55 6.69 14.87 -1.23
CA PRO A 55 7.14 15.64 -0.06
C PRO A 55 6.08 15.72 1.05
N CYS A 56 4.80 15.92 0.71
CA CYS A 56 3.72 15.98 1.69
C CYS A 56 3.43 14.60 2.30
N LEU A 57 3.50 13.53 1.51
CA LEU A 57 3.40 12.16 2.01
C LEU A 57 4.53 11.86 3.01
N ALA A 58 5.78 12.15 2.64
CA ALA A 58 6.95 11.95 3.49
C ALA A 58 6.83 12.73 4.80
N LYS A 59 6.41 14.00 4.72
CA LYS A 59 6.16 14.84 5.90
C LYS A 59 5.05 14.28 6.79
N GLY A 60 3.92 13.88 6.21
CA GLY A 60 2.77 13.35 6.96
C GLY A 60 3.01 11.96 7.55
N LEU A 61 3.96 11.20 7.02
CA LEU A 61 4.40 9.92 7.55
C LEU A 61 5.62 10.03 8.47
N GLU A 62 6.21 11.22 8.61
CA GLU A 62 7.47 11.44 9.34
C GLU A 62 8.62 10.55 8.83
N ARG A 63 8.72 10.39 7.51
CA ARG A 63 9.73 9.56 6.84
C ARG A 63 10.65 10.40 5.98
N ASN A 64 11.87 9.89 5.77
CA ASN A 64 12.75 10.44 4.75
C ASN A 64 12.12 10.26 3.36
N GLN A 65 12.10 11.33 2.56
CA GLN A 65 11.46 11.33 1.25
C GLN A 65 12.07 10.29 0.29
N THR A 66 13.39 10.14 0.28
CA THR A 66 14.12 9.24 -0.62
C THR A 66 13.90 7.77 -0.24
N GLU A 67 13.93 7.46 1.06
CA GLU A 67 13.65 6.11 1.56
C GLU A 67 12.19 5.71 1.30
N LEU A 68 11.25 6.64 1.52
CA LEU A 68 9.84 6.43 1.23
C LEU A 68 9.63 6.17 -0.26
N LYS A 69 10.23 6.99 -1.14
CA LYS A 69 10.15 6.79 -2.60
C LYS A 69 10.65 5.41 -3.01
N THR A 70 11.79 4.99 -2.47
CA THR A 70 12.39 3.68 -2.77
C THR A 70 11.46 2.54 -2.36
N THR A 71 10.88 2.61 -1.16
CA THR A 71 9.96 1.60 -0.64
C THR A 71 8.67 1.54 -1.47
N LEU A 72 8.10 2.70 -1.83
CA LEU A 72 6.91 2.79 -2.68
C LEU A 72 7.14 2.19 -4.07
N LEU A 73 8.28 2.51 -4.70
CA LEU A 73 8.63 1.94 -6.01
C LEU A 73 8.79 0.43 -5.95
N GLN A 74 9.41 -0.11 -4.90
CA GLN A 74 9.52 -1.55 -4.71
C GLN A 74 8.14 -2.22 -4.56
N HIS A 75 7.23 -1.58 -3.83
CA HIS A 75 5.85 -2.06 -3.68
C HIS A 75 5.09 -2.02 -5.01
N ILE A 76 5.13 -0.90 -5.74
CA ILE A 76 4.47 -0.74 -7.04
C ILE A 76 4.95 -1.81 -8.04
N ARG A 77 6.24 -2.12 -8.07
CA ARG A 77 6.82 -3.15 -8.97
C ARG A 77 6.30 -4.55 -8.70
N ARG A 78 5.89 -4.86 -7.47
CA ARG A 78 5.33 -6.18 -7.10
C ARG A 78 3.85 -6.31 -7.44
N ARG A 79 3.20 -5.21 -7.81
CA ARG A 79 1.75 -5.15 -8.08
C ARG A 79 1.50 -4.98 -9.58
N PRO A 80 1.03 -6.01 -10.30
CA PRO A 80 0.87 -5.95 -11.76
C PRO A 80 0.09 -4.72 -12.26
N CYS A 81 -1.03 -4.39 -11.61
CA CYS A 81 -1.86 -3.24 -11.98
C CYS A 81 -1.17 -1.89 -11.74
N LEU A 82 -0.50 -1.71 -10.59
CA LEU A 82 0.25 -0.49 -10.28
C LEU A 82 1.49 -0.35 -11.16
N CYS A 83 2.21 -1.45 -11.42
CA CYS A 83 3.39 -1.46 -12.28
C CYS A 83 3.03 -1.03 -13.71
N LYS A 84 1.97 -1.61 -14.28
CA LYS A 84 1.49 -1.25 -15.61
C LYS A 84 1.01 0.22 -15.67
N ALA A 85 0.36 0.71 -14.62
CA ALA A 85 -0.04 2.11 -14.53
C ALA A 85 1.18 3.06 -14.42
N PHE A 86 2.23 2.63 -13.71
CA PHE A 86 3.50 3.36 -13.63
C PHE A 86 4.18 3.48 -15.00
N GLU A 87 4.23 2.39 -15.76
CA GLU A 87 4.78 2.40 -17.13
C GLU A 87 4.06 3.37 -18.06
N LEU A 88 2.71 3.46 -17.98
CA LEU A 88 1.93 4.45 -18.73
C LEU A 88 2.26 5.89 -18.32
N SER A 89 2.48 6.11 -17.02
CA SER A 89 2.72 7.44 -16.47
C SER A 89 4.12 8.00 -16.76
N ALA A 90 5.10 7.14 -16.99
CA ALA A 90 6.51 7.51 -17.08
C ALA A 90 6.97 7.95 -18.49
N GLY A 91 6.10 7.96 -19.50
CA GLY A 91 6.45 8.44 -20.85
C GLY A 91 7.70 7.76 -21.43
N ALA A 92 7.60 6.45 -21.70
CA ALA A 92 8.67 5.59 -22.22
C ALA A 92 9.86 5.35 -21.26
N LEU A 93 9.97 4.07 -20.84
CA LEU A 93 11.07 3.37 -20.17
C LEU A 93 12.45 4.09 -20.08
N PRO A 94 13.14 4.02 -18.92
CA PRO A 94 14.47 3.45 -18.90
C PRO A 94 14.31 1.94 -19.12
N THR A 95 14.88 1.46 -20.23
CA THR A 95 14.93 0.06 -20.65
C THR A 95 15.19 -0.92 -19.51
N VAL A 96 14.30 -1.92 -19.46
CA VAL A 96 14.29 -3.10 -18.59
C VAL A 96 13.89 -2.83 -17.13
N LEU A 97 12.60 -2.57 -16.93
CA LEU A 97 11.91 -3.04 -15.73
C LEU A 97 11.47 -4.47 -16.02
N ASP A 98 12.31 -5.45 -15.67
CA ASP A 98 11.87 -6.84 -15.66
C ASP A 98 10.84 -7.00 -14.55
N CYS A 99 9.57 -7.08 -14.94
CA CYS A 99 8.42 -7.41 -14.08
C CYS A 99 8.47 -8.89 -13.60
N ASN A 100 9.59 -9.59 -13.85
CA ASN A 100 9.84 -10.97 -13.48
C ASN A 100 10.56 -11.07 -12.13
N PHE A 101 10.01 -10.44 -11.08
CA PHE A 101 10.53 -10.65 -9.74
C PHE A 101 10.00 -11.98 -9.19
N THR A 102 10.88 -12.98 -9.08
CA THR A 102 10.63 -14.18 -8.29
C THR A 102 10.73 -13.84 -6.79
N PRO A 103 9.83 -14.34 -5.93
CA PRO A 103 9.85 -14.05 -4.51
C PRO A 103 11.16 -14.57 -3.91
N THR A 104 11.89 -13.71 -3.18
CA THR A 104 12.96 -14.19 -2.30
C THR A 104 12.30 -14.74 -1.06
N GLU A 105 12.65 -15.99 -0.73
CA GLU A 105 12.07 -16.82 0.31
C GLU A 105 11.84 -16.08 1.63
N ASN A 106 10.67 -16.36 2.21
CA ASN A 106 10.23 -15.92 3.53
C ASN A 106 11.27 -16.32 4.58
N LEU A 107 11.87 -15.33 5.24
CA LEU A 107 12.64 -15.56 6.46
C LEU A 107 11.66 -15.67 7.63
N PRO A 108 11.64 -16.76 8.41
CA PRO A 108 10.70 -16.92 9.51
C PRO A 108 11.07 -15.97 10.64
N LEU A 109 10.19 -15.00 10.96
CA LEU A 109 10.28 -14.26 12.21
C LEU A 109 9.83 -15.15 13.37
N SER A 110 10.73 -15.30 14.33
CA SER A 110 10.63 -16.13 15.53
C SER A 110 9.40 -15.84 16.39
N SER A 111 8.61 -16.89 16.61
CA SER A 111 7.41 -16.92 17.45
C SER A 111 7.74 -16.70 18.93
N SER A 112 7.28 -15.59 19.49
CA SER A 112 7.14 -15.41 20.94
C SER A 112 5.65 -15.42 21.27
N ASN A 113 5.16 -16.55 21.77
CA ASN A 113 3.75 -16.81 22.01
C ASN A 113 3.30 -16.14 23.32
N SER A 114 3.03 -14.84 23.25
CA SER A 114 2.17 -14.14 24.20
C SER A 114 0.78 -14.08 23.58
N ALA A 115 -0.27 -14.44 24.32
CA ALA A 115 -1.64 -14.32 23.83
C ALA A 115 -1.90 -12.85 23.44
N LEU A 116 -1.98 -12.61 22.13
CA LEU A 116 -2.31 -11.30 21.57
C LEU A 116 -3.81 -11.09 21.80
N ILE A 117 -4.17 -10.18 22.71
CA ILE A 117 -5.56 -9.78 22.92
C ILE A 117 -5.79 -8.57 22.01
N PRO A 118 -6.67 -8.68 20.99
CA PRO A 118 -6.97 -7.56 20.12
C PRO A 118 -7.90 -6.57 20.82
N ASP A 119 -7.65 -5.27 20.62
CA ASP A 119 -8.54 -4.19 21.00
C ASP A 119 -9.65 -3.99 19.97
N LEU A 120 -9.38 -4.37 18.71
CA LEU A 120 -10.33 -4.36 17.61
C LEU A 120 -10.17 -5.61 16.74
N ILE A 121 -11.29 -6.20 16.31
CA ILE A 121 -11.33 -7.33 15.36
C ILE A 121 -12.04 -6.86 14.09
N TRP A 122 -11.47 -7.14 12.93
CA TRP A 122 -12.06 -6.80 11.64
C TRP A 122 -11.85 -7.91 10.60
N ASP A 123 -12.95 -8.40 10.04
CA ASP A 123 -12.95 -9.24 8.84
C ASP A 123 -13.12 -8.37 7.59
N ALA A 124 -12.09 -8.36 6.75
CA ALA A 124 -12.05 -7.63 5.50
C ALA A 124 -12.44 -8.49 4.28
N GLY A 125 -12.74 -9.78 4.47
CA GLY A 125 -13.16 -10.67 3.39
C GLY A 125 -12.19 -10.66 2.20
N ASP A 126 -12.74 -10.63 0.98
CA ASP A 126 -12.03 -10.63 -0.30
C ASP A 126 -11.70 -9.21 -0.83
N LEU A 127 -11.75 -8.19 0.04
CA LEU A 127 -11.42 -6.81 -0.33
C LEU A 127 -10.05 -6.73 -0.99
N GLY A 128 -10.03 -6.23 -2.22
CA GLY A 128 -8.80 -6.09 -2.98
C GLY A 128 -7.80 -5.13 -2.32
N CYS A 129 -6.50 -5.40 -2.50
CA CYS A 129 -5.35 -4.57 -2.09
C CYS A 129 -5.66 -3.08 -1.83
N GLY A 130 -6.15 -2.34 -2.84
CA GLY A 130 -6.40 -0.89 -2.73
C GLY A 130 -7.50 -0.49 -1.74
N ASP A 131 -8.58 -1.25 -1.66
CA ASP A 131 -9.70 -0.97 -0.73
C ASP A 131 -9.41 -1.50 0.67
N LEU A 132 -8.69 -2.63 0.74
CA LEU A 132 -8.18 -3.19 1.99
C LEU A 132 -7.31 -2.17 2.73
N VAL A 133 -6.28 -1.60 2.08
CA VAL A 133 -5.38 -0.64 2.73
C VAL A 133 -6.07 0.70 3.05
N LEU A 134 -7.04 1.12 2.23
CA LEU A 134 -7.84 2.32 2.47
C LEU A 134 -8.66 2.19 3.76
N LEU A 135 -9.40 1.09 3.90
CA LEU A 135 -10.24 0.83 5.07
C LEU A 135 -9.39 0.52 6.31
N LEU A 136 -8.30 -0.23 6.16
CA LEU A 136 -7.33 -0.48 7.22
C LEU A 136 -6.78 0.83 7.79
N ARG A 137 -6.39 1.77 6.91
CA ARG A 137 -5.93 3.11 7.30
C ARG A 137 -7.01 3.88 8.08
N SER A 138 -8.26 3.80 7.63
CA SER A 138 -9.37 4.46 8.32
C SER A 138 -9.62 3.87 9.71
N LYS A 139 -9.53 2.56 9.86
CA LYS A 139 -9.70 1.86 11.15
C LYS A 139 -8.58 2.23 12.12
N LEU A 140 -7.31 2.13 11.70
CA LEU A 140 -6.16 2.46 12.56
C LEU A 140 -6.13 3.95 12.96
N ARG A 141 -6.63 4.86 12.12
CA ARG A 141 -6.80 6.27 12.49
C ARG A 141 -7.85 6.53 13.57
N ALA A 142 -8.82 5.63 13.72
CA ALA A 142 -9.86 5.72 14.74
C ALA A 142 -9.45 5.02 16.05
N MET A 143 -8.39 4.22 16.03
CA MET A 143 -7.81 3.54 17.18
C MET A 143 -6.85 4.45 17.93
N LEU A 144 -6.68 4.20 19.23
CA LEU A 144 -5.66 4.86 20.02
C LEU A 144 -4.25 4.38 19.60
N PRO A 145 -3.22 5.22 19.77
CA PRO A 145 -1.85 4.78 19.56
C PRO A 145 -1.50 3.57 20.45
N GLY A 146 -0.81 2.59 19.89
CA GLY A 146 -0.45 1.34 20.59
C GLY A 146 -1.51 0.23 20.63
N GLU A 147 -2.76 0.51 20.26
CA GLU A 147 -3.83 -0.51 20.20
C GLU A 147 -3.56 -1.56 19.11
N LEU A 148 -4.08 -2.77 19.33
CA LEU A 148 -3.87 -3.95 18.50
C LEU A 148 -5.11 -4.31 17.70
N LEU A 149 -4.99 -4.33 16.38
CA LEU A 149 -6.01 -4.79 15.44
C LEU A 149 -5.75 -6.24 15.03
N GLU A 150 -6.75 -7.10 15.18
CA GLU A 150 -6.84 -8.39 14.49
C GLU A 150 -7.57 -8.20 13.14
N LEU A 151 -6.89 -8.57 12.06
CA LEU A 151 -7.38 -8.45 10.68
C LEU A 151 -7.45 -9.83 10.03
N THR A 152 -8.62 -10.18 9.48
CA THR A 152 -8.76 -11.29 8.52
C THR A 152 -8.87 -10.73 7.11
N ALA A 153 -7.97 -11.12 6.20
CA ALA A 153 -7.96 -10.69 4.81
C ALA A 153 -7.72 -11.88 3.87
N LEU A 154 -8.67 -12.13 2.96
CA LEU A 154 -8.66 -13.24 1.99
C LEU A 154 -8.03 -12.83 0.64
N ASP A 155 -7.74 -11.54 0.42
CA ASP A 155 -7.07 -11.09 -0.80
C ASP A 155 -5.70 -11.79 -0.95
N PRO A 156 -5.42 -12.38 -2.12
CA PRO A 156 -4.18 -13.13 -2.34
C PRO A 156 -2.93 -12.23 -2.31
N GLY A 157 -3.12 -10.91 -2.42
CA GLY A 157 -2.08 -9.91 -2.27
C GLY A 157 -1.78 -9.52 -0.82
N ALA A 158 -2.70 -9.75 0.12
CA ALA A 158 -2.56 -9.37 1.51
C ALA A 158 -1.25 -9.84 2.19
N PRO A 159 -0.71 -11.05 1.92
CA PRO A 159 0.57 -11.48 2.49
C PRO A 159 1.76 -10.58 2.16
N GLU A 160 1.74 -9.91 1.00
CA GLU A 160 2.79 -8.98 0.58
C GLU A 160 2.45 -7.52 0.91
N ASP A 161 1.16 -7.16 0.82
CA ASP A 161 0.72 -5.77 1.01
C ASP A 161 0.76 -5.32 2.45
N ILE A 162 0.24 -6.13 3.37
CA ILE A 162 0.11 -5.74 4.77
C ILE A 162 1.49 -5.44 5.39
N PRO A 163 2.53 -6.28 5.22
CA PRO A 163 3.86 -5.96 5.75
C PRO A 163 4.47 -4.72 5.11
N ALA A 164 4.37 -4.59 3.79
CA ALA A 164 4.90 -3.43 3.08
C ALA A 164 4.21 -2.14 3.53
N TRP A 165 2.88 -2.17 3.65
CA TRP A 165 2.07 -1.05 4.10
C TRP A 165 2.35 -0.67 5.55
N CYS A 166 2.49 -1.64 6.46
CA CYS A 166 2.90 -1.39 7.84
C CYS A 166 4.26 -0.68 7.89
N ASN A 167 5.26 -1.19 7.15
CA ASN A 167 6.59 -0.59 7.07
C ASN A 167 6.57 0.84 6.49
N MET A 168 5.75 1.09 5.46
CA MET A 168 5.61 2.42 4.86
C MET A 168 4.91 3.42 5.77
N THR A 169 3.91 2.98 6.53
CA THR A 169 3.05 3.87 7.34
C THR A 169 3.52 4.07 8.77
N GLY A 170 4.47 3.25 9.24
CA GLY A 170 4.99 3.24 10.59
C GLY A 170 4.20 2.36 11.57
N ASN A 171 3.13 1.70 11.09
CA ASN A 171 2.41 0.72 11.91
C ASN A 171 3.25 -0.55 12.09
N ARG A 172 3.08 -1.24 13.22
CA ARG A 172 3.88 -2.43 13.54
C ARG A 172 3.08 -3.69 13.26
N LEU A 173 3.52 -4.49 12.30
CA LEU A 173 3.02 -5.85 12.12
C LEU A 173 3.55 -6.73 13.27
N VAL A 174 2.63 -7.19 14.13
CA VAL A 174 2.95 -8.01 15.31
C VAL A 174 2.91 -9.50 14.97
N PHE A 175 1.97 -9.91 14.14
CA PHE A 175 1.81 -11.30 13.69
C PHE A 175 1.26 -11.37 12.28
N GLN A 176 1.65 -12.40 11.54
CA GLN A 176 1.14 -12.72 10.21
C GLN A 176 1.09 -14.23 9.99
N GLN A 177 -0.10 -14.72 9.68
CA GLN A 177 -0.35 -16.06 9.13
C GLN A 177 -1.63 -16.00 8.30
N HIS A 178 -1.49 -15.78 6.98
CA HIS A 178 -2.62 -15.60 6.08
C HIS A 178 -3.69 -16.71 6.28
N PRO A 179 -4.98 -16.34 6.46
CA PRO A 179 -5.57 -15.00 6.26
C PRO A 179 -5.54 -14.05 7.47
N LEU A 180 -4.86 -14.39 8.56
CA LEU A 180 -4.86 -13.65 9.84
C LEU A 180 -3.62 -12.77 10.04
N TYR A 181 -3.83 -11.54 10.51
CA TYR A 181 -2.78 -10.54 10.76
C TYR A 181 -3.07 -9.77 12.06
N PHE A 182 -2.02 -9.45 12.83
CA PHE A 182 -2.14 -8.52 13.96
C PHE A 182 -1.29 -7.29 13.70
N ILE A 183 -1.92 -6.11 13.73
CA ILE A 183 -1.27 -4.84 13.43
C ILE A 183 -1.44 -3.93 14.64
N ARG A 184 -0.32 -3.46 15.19
CA ARG A 184 -0.31 -2.46 16.24
C ARG A 184 -0.25 -1.07 15.62
N ASN A 185 -1.21 -0.23 16.03
CA ASN A 185 -1.24 1.17 15.64
C ASN A 185 0.01 1.87 16.16
N LYS A 186 0.60 2.73 15.33
CA LYS A 186 1.80 3.49 15.71
C LYS A 186 1.49 4.46 16.85
N ASP A 187 2.52 4.71 17.68
CA ASP A 187 2.50 5.64 18.80
C ASP A 187 2.35 7.10 18.37
#